data_AF-A0A6P7WZL7-F1
#
_entry.id   AF-A0A6P7WZL7-F1
#
_cell.length_a   1.000
_cell.length_b   1.000
_cell.length_c   1.000
_cell.angle_alpha   90.00
_cell.angle_beta   90.00
_cell.angle_gamma   90.00
#
_symmetry.space_group_name_H-M   'P 1'
#
loop_
_entity.id
_entity.type
_entity.pdbx_description
1 polymer ?
#
loop_
_entity_poly.entity_id
_entity_poly.type
_entity_poly.pdbx_seq_one_letter_code
_entity_poly.pdbx_strand_id
1 'polypeptide(L)'
;MFQARAMERFLQGCRDVVQHAEKKNREVHIVLGNESCDLDSMVSAIVLAYYLAQTSDARLAFVPVLNTPRSEFPLRTECAFFLKELGIPEEYLVFRDEIDLHALHRAGLLSLSLVDHNVLPSGDVVLEEVVTEVIDHRPLERRCNPACSVTAELVGSCATLVTEKILKGAPQILDTQVASLLHGAIVLDCVNMAPEAGKVTPKDSEYVALLESRFLDLPERSATFESLQKAKFDVSGLTTEQMLRKDLKVLSGEDINLAISAVYINLEAFLPRKDLHQDLRTFCQRHGYDILVTMMIAFNESQEPFRQLAVYSRDERIRESVCRSLECSGSPELQLSPFPSPYSDLQAYNQGNTFASRKKVLPILKQLLSSGELVATIQRRGAEGSAPQKEGHTSCSLRTAGDQMPEVCGPLQEAVDLTEEDDVGCQGYRKQPDDPSLDEEILLPPTPMNSLVEGCPLDRGLPKLTAEAFLEKLNQITMTGSDASCAGDGEL
;
A
#
# COMPACT_ATOMS: atom_id res chain seq x y z
N MET A 1 29.46 3.91 -27.60
CA MET A 1 29.06 4.85 -26.52
C MET A 1 27.74 5.45 -26.95
N PHE A 2 26.62 5.00 -26.36
CA PHE A 2 25.35 5.71 -26.52
C PHE A 2 25.50 7.05 -25.78
N GLN A 3 25.26 8.17 -26.45
CA GLN A 3 25.16 9.46 -25.76
C GLN A 3 23.87 9.44 -24.93
N ALA A 4 23.96 9.81 -23.64
CA ALA A 4 22.79 10.02 -22.78
C ALA A 4 21.81 11.00 -23.46
N ARG A 5 20.48 10.81 -23.33
CA ARG A 5 19.50 11.77 -23.86
C ARG A 5 19.39 12.95 -22.89
N ALA A 6 18.47 13.88 -23.16
CA ALA A 6 18.36 15.12 -22.40
C ALA A 6 17.88 14.88 -20.95
N MET A 7 16.92 13.97 -20.77
CA MET A 7 16.38 13.60 -19.46
C MET A 7 17.46 13.00 -18.55
N GLU A 8 18.27 12.07 -19.04
CA GLU A 8 19.29 11.40 -18.22
C GLU A 8 20.40 12.36 -17.81
N ARG A 9 20.83 13.27 -18.70
CA ARG A 9 21.78 14.34 -18.33
C ARG A 9 21.19 15.26 -17.26
N PHE A 10 19.91 15.60 -17.37
CA PHE A 10 19.21 16.40 -16.37
C PHE A 10 19.19 15.70 -15.01
N LEU A 11 18.73 14.44 -14.95
CA LEU A 11 18.66 13.66 -13.71
C LEU A 11 20.04 13.43 -13.09
N GLN A 12 21.05 13.12 -13.91
CA GLN A 12 22.42 13.01 -13.43
C GLN A 12 22.91 14.32 -12.79
N GLY A 13 22.65 15.46 -13.43
CA GLY A 13 22.96 16.77 -12.88
C GLY A 13 22.21 17.09 -11.59
N CYS A 14 20.97 16.62 -11.43
CA CYS A 14 20.20 16.76 -10.20
C CYS A 14 20.89 16.04 -9.03
N ARG A 15 21.40 14.83 -9.26
CA ARG A 15 22.13 14.07 -8.24
C ARG A 15 23.39 14.80 -7.77
N ASP A 16 24.12 15.41 -8.68
CA ASP A 16 25.29 16.23 -8.36
C ASP A 16 24.92 17.47 -7.53
N VAL A 17 23.76 18.09 -7.81
CA VAL A 17 23.25 19.22 -7.02
C VAL A 17 23.00 18.79 -5.58
N VAL A 18 22.25 17.71 -5.36
CA VAL A 18 21.86 17.26 -4.02
C VAL A 18 23.07 16.99 -3.13
N GLN A 19 24.13 16.39 -3.67
CA GLN A 19 25.37 16.12 -2.92
C GLN A 19 26.13 17.38 -2.47
N HIS A 20 25.86 18.53 -3.08
CA HIS A 20 26.65 19.75 -2.90
C HIS A 20 25.81 21.00 -2.56
N ALA A 21 24.49 20.91 -2.50
CA ALA A 21 23.58 22.05 -2.39
C ALA A 21 23.89 22.91 -1.16
N GLU A 22 23.96 22.29 0.03
CA GLU A 22 24.28 22.97 1.29
C GLU A 22 25.68 23.59 1.24
N LYS A 23 26.68 22.81 0.83
CA LYS A 23 28.09 23.24 0.77
C LYS A 23 28.31 24.42 -0.18
N LYS A 24 27.51 24.50 -1.25
CA LYS A 24 27.60 25.55 -2.27
C LYS A 24 26.60 26.69 -2.05
N ASN A 25 25.82 26.65 -0.96
CA ASN A 25 24.75 27.61 -0.66
C ASN A 25 23.84 27.86 -1.88
N ARG A 26 23.45 26.77 -2.54
CA ARG A 26 22.66 26.80 -3.77
C ARG A 26 21.19 26.57 -3.42
N GLU A 27 20.33 27.48 -3.85
CA GLU A 27 18.88 27.30 -3.76
C GLU A 27 18.44 26.11 -4.62
N VAL A 28 17.53 25.29 -4.06
CA VAL A 28 16.99 24.11 -4.71
C VAL A 28 15.47 24.15 -4.64
N HIS A 29 14.85 23.85 -5.78
CA HIS A 29 13.43 23.62 -5.91
C HIS A 29 13.18 22.12 -6.06
N ILE A 30 12.51 21.53 -5.09
CA ILE A 30 12.21 20.11 -5.08
C ILE A 30 10.80 19.90 -5.64
N VAL A 31 10.68 19.00 -6.61
CA VAL A 31 9.38 18.47 -7.03
C VAL A 31 9.19 17.13 -6.35
N LEU A 32 8.19 17.05 -5.48
CA LEU A 32 7.94 15.91 -4.61
C LEU A 32 6.63 15.22 -5.00
N GLY A 33 6.68 13.92 -5.25
CA GLY A 33 5.49 13.06 -5.39
C GLY A 33 4.96 12.57 -4.05
N ASN A 34 3.89 11.77 -4.06
CA ASN A 34 3.32 11.20 -2.83
C ASN A 34 4.19 10.04 -2.27
N GLU A 35 3.94 9.67 -1.02
CA GLU A 35 4.70 8.62 -0.29
C GLU A 35 4.50 7.20 -0.83
N SER A 36 3.44 6.97 -1.61
CA SER A 36 3.25 5.69 -2.29
C SER A 36 4.30 5.50 -3.39
N CYS A 37 4.76 6.61 -3.98
CA CYS A 37 5.72 6.65 -5.08
C CYS A 37 5.32 5.71 -6.23
N ASP A 38 4.04 5.67 -6.55
CA ASP A 38 3.53 4.94 -7.71
C ASP A 38 4.00 5.58 -9.02
N LEU A 39 3.57 5.00 -10.14
CA LEU A 39 4.02 5.41 -11.47
C LEU A 39 3.67 6.88 -11.74
N ASP A 40 2.48 7.32 -11.36
CA ASP A 40 2.01 8.68 -11.60
C ASP A 40 2.81 9.69 -10.77
N SER A 41 2.97 9.46 -9.47
CA SER A 41 3.83 10.30 -8.62
C SER A 41 5.27 10.39 -9.15
N MET A 42 5.87 9.26 -9.55
CA MET A 42 7.24 9.24 -10.07
C MET A 42 7.34 10.03 -11.39
N VAL A 43 6.46 9.75 -12.35
CA VAL A 43 6.47 10.38 -13.67
C VAL A 43 6.18 11.87 -13.54
N SER A 44 5.14 12.24 -12.80
CA SER A 44 4.75 13.63 -12.58
C SER A 44 5.89 14.42 -11.95
N ALA A 45 6.61 13.86 -10.98
CA ALA A 45 7.74 14.55 -10.34
C ALA A 45 8.92 14.75 -11.30
N ILE A 46 9.35 13.68 -11.97
CA ILE A 46 10.46 13.70 -12.94
C ILE A 46 10.17 14.70 -14.06
N VAL A 47 8.99 14.60 -14.68
CA VAL A 47 8.65 15.37 -15.87
C VAL A 47 8.37 16.83 -15.53
N LEU A 48 7.73 17.14 -14.40
CA LEU A 48 7.54 18.52 -13.97
C LEU A 48 8.88 19.18 -13.62
N ALA A 49 9.77 18.50 -12.88
CA ALA A 49 11.08 19.04 -12.56
C ALA A 49 11.90 19.32 -13.84
N TYR A 50 11.84 18.41 -14.81
CA TYR A 50 12.47 18.59 -16.12
C TYR A 50 11.89 19.80 -16.86
N TYR A 51 10.56 19.94 -16.91
CA TYR A 51 9.89 21.10 -17.50
C TYR A 51 10.33 22.42 -16.86
N LEU A 52 10.35 22.49 -15.53
CA LEU A 52 10.73 23.69 -14.80
C LEU A 52 12.19 24.05 -15.06
N ALA A 53 13.09 23.06 -15.10
CA ALA A 53 14.51 23.27 -15.41
C ALA A 53 14.75 23.84 -16.81
N GLN A 54 13.91 23.48 -17.79
CA GLN A 54 14.03 23.96 -19.17
C GLN A 54 13.38 25.33 -19.40
N THR A 55 12.50 25.76 -18.51
CA THR A 55 11.68 26.98 -18.68
C THR A 55 11.99 28.10 -17.70
N SER A 56 12.81 27.84 -16.68
CA SER A 56 13.17 28.79 -15.64
C SER A 56 14.59 29.35 -15.81
N ASP A 57 14.88 30.46 -15.12
CA ASP A 57 16.22 31.04 -15.05
C ASP A 57 17.23 30.10 -14.38
N ALA A 58 18.44 30.02 -14.93
CA ALA A 58 19.51 29.07 -14.58
C ALA A 58 20.06 29.13 -13.14
N ARG A 59 19.49 29.96 -12.26
CA ARG A 59 19.95 30.12 -10.87
C ARG A 59 19.42 29.03 -9.94
N LEU A 60 18.17 28.59 -10.14
CA LEU A 60 17.51 27.60 -9.29
C LEU A 60 17.74 26.18 -9.85
N ALA A 61 18.12 25.24 -8.99
CA ALA A 61 18.16 23.83 -9.39
C ALA A 61 16.81 23.16 -9.14
N PHE A 62 16.18 22.62 -10.18
CA PHE A 62 14.96 21.83 -10.05
C PHE A 62 15.35 20.36 -9.95
N VAL A 63 14.95 19.69 -8.86
CA VAL A 63 15.30 18.31 -8.59
C VAL A 63 14.04 17.50 -8.30
N PRO A 64 13.74 16.45 -9.09
CA PRO A 64 12.70 15.52 -8.73
C PRO A 64 13.16 14.63 -7.58
N VAL A 65 12.36 14.53 -6.53
CA VAL A 65 12.62 13.62 -5.40
C VAL A 65 11.51 12.57 -5.37
N LEU A 66 11.90 11.31 -5.44
CA LEU A 66 10.98 10.20 -5.24
C LEU A 66 10.76 10.03 -3.74
N ASN A 67 9.51 10.21 -3.30
CA ASN A 67 9.15 10.28 -1.89
C ASN A 67 9.05 8.89 -1.24
N THR A 68 10.10 8.10 -1.40
CA THR A 68 10.27 6.76 -0.84
C THR A 68 11.76 6.55 -0.57
N PRO A 69 12.15 5.71 0.41
CA PRO A 69 13.55 5.35 0.57
C PRO A 69 14.07 4.58 -0.65
N ARG A 70 15.34 4.75 -1.02
CA ARG A 70 15.94 4.00 -2.15
C ARG A 70 15.76 2.48 -1.98
N SER A 71 15.87 1.97 -0.76
CA SER A 71 15.70 0.54 -0.48
C SER A 71 14.31 0.00 -0.81
N GLU A 72 13.29 0.86 -0.86
CA GLU A 72 11.90 0.50 -1.12
C GLU A 72 11.52 0.63 -2.60
N PHE A 73 12.31 1.34 -3.40
CA PHE A 73 12.02 1.55 -4.80
C PHE A 73 11.89 0.25 -5.62
N PRO A 74 12.70 -0.81 -5.38
CA PRO A 74 12.51 -2.10 -6.06
C PRO A 74 11.12 -2.69 -5.88
N LEU A 75 10.38 -2.32 -4.82
CA LEU A 75 9.01 -2.80 -4.58
C LEU A 75 8.00 -2.19 -5.57
N ARG A 76 8.34 -1.07 -6.23
CA ARG A 76 7.55 -0.41 -7.28
C ARG A 76 8.00 -0.97 -8.62
N THR A 77 7.64 -2.23 -8.84
CA THR A 77 8.14 -3.06 -9.94
C THR A 77 7.76 -2.49 -11.30
N GLU A 78 6.59 -1.85 -11.42
CA GLU A 78 6.16 -1.10 -12.61
C GLU A 78 7.04 0.13 -12.88
N CYS A 79 7.43 0.88 -11.84
CA CYS A 79 8.29 2.05 -11.95
C CYS A 79 9.69 1.65 -12.41
N ALA A 80 10.27 0.64 -11.75
CA ALA A 80 11.59 0.12 -12.08
C ALA A 80 11.65 -0.47 -13.51
N PHE A 81 10.60 -1.23 -13.89
CA PHE A 81 10.45 -1.73 -15.26
C PHE A 81 10.40 -0.58 -16.26
N PHE A 82 9.56 0.43 -16.02
CA PHE A 82 9.33 1.48 -17.00
C PHE A 82 10.54 2.38 -17.23
N LEU A 83 11.26 2.73 -16.15
CA LEU A 83 12.53 3.45 -16.26
C LEU A 83 13.54 2.67 -17.10
N LYS A 84 13.64 1.35 -16.86
CA LYS A 84 14.56 0.47 -17.61
C LYS A 84 14.20 0.42 -19.10
N GLU A 85 12.92 0.25 -19.43
CA GLU A 85 12.45 0.24 -20.83
C GLU A 85 12.77 1.55 -21.54
N LEU A 86 12.66 2.68 -20.82
CA LEU A 86 12.96 4.00 -21.36
C LEU A 86 14.45 4.37 -21.30
N GLY A 87 15.31 3.49 -20.77
CA GLY A 87 16.75 3.70 -20.68
C GLY A 87 17.16 4.76 -19.64
N ILE A 88 16.30 5.03 -18.65
CA ILE A 88 16.59 5.96 -17.54
C ILE A 88 17.22 5.18 -16.39
N PRO A 89 18.49 5.42 -16.05
CA PRO A 89 19.16 4.69 -14.99
C PRO A 89 18.66 5.11 -13.59
N GLU A 90 18.37 4.13 -12.73
CA GLU A 90 17.89 4.36 -11.36
C GLU A 90 18.94 5.11 -10.50
N GLU A 91 20.22 4.96 -10.84
CA GLU A 91 21.32 5.70 -10.22
C GLU A 91 21.32 7.20 -10.52
N TYR A 92 20.45 7.72 -11.39
CA TYR A 92 20.29 9.16 -11.58
C TYR A 92 19.16 9.75 -10.74
N LEU A 93 18.32 8.92 -10.15
CA LEU A 93 17.19 9.35 -9.33
C LEU A 93 17.64 9.69 -7.91
N VAL A 94 16.96 10.66 -7.30
CA VAL A 94 17.14 11.10 -5.91
C VAL A 94 15.95 10.60 -5.08
N PHE A 95 16.25 9.92 -3.98
CA PHE A 95 15.25 9.37 -3.07
C PHE A 95 15.12 10.20 -1.78
N ARG A 96 14.02 10.01 -1.06
CA ARG A 96 13.68 10.80 0.14
C ARG A 96 14.76 10.73 1.23
N ASP A 97 15.42 9.58 1.35
CA ASP A 97 16.48 9.29 2.32
C ASP A 97 17.88 9.78 1.88
N GLU A 98 18.00 10.34 0.67
CA GLU A 98 19.26 10.87 0.13
C GLU A 98 19.36 12.40 0.21
N ILE A 99 18.31 13.07 0.69
CA ILE A 99 18.23 14.53 0.80
C ILE A 99 17.52 14.96 2.10
N ASP A 100 18.18 15.82 2.88
CA ASP A 100 17.59 16.42 4.08
C ASP A 100 16.84 17.71 3.72
N LEU A 101 15.56 17.55 3.35
CA LEU A 101 14.67 18.69 3.07
C LEU A 101 14.54 19.64 4.27
N HIS A 102 14.57 19.12 5.50
CA HIS A 102 14.46 19.94 6.70
C HIS A 102 15.71 20.79 6.93
N ALA A 103 16.89 20.26 6.64
CA ALA A 103 18.13 21.04 6.69
C ALA A 103 18.16 22.15 5.63
N LEU A 104 17.75 21.85 4.40
CA LEU A 104 17.64 22.85 3.34
C LEU A 104 16.62 23.95 3.67
N HIS A 105 15.48 23.57 4.28
CA HIS A 105 14.47 24.52 4.77
C HIS A 105 15.03 25.43 5.87
N ARG A 106 15.68 24.87 6.90
CA ARG A 106 16.33 25.65 7.97
C ARG A 106 17.40 26.60 7.43
N ALA A 107 18.08 26.22 6.35
CA ALA A 107 19.08 27.06 5.68
C ALA A 107 18.46 28.15 4.77
N GLY A 108 17.14 28.16 4.57
CA GLY A 108 16.46 29.08 3.65
C GLY A 108 16.75 28.80 2.18
N LEU A 109 17.15 27.58 1.83
CA LEU A 109 17.57 27.18 0.48
C LEU A 109 16.52 26.33 -0.26
N LEU A 110 15.37 26.06 0.36
CA LEU A 110 14.35 25.15 -0.17
C LEU A 110 13.11 25.89 -0.68
N SER A 111 12.62 25.46 -1.84
CA SER A 111 11.22 25.63 -2.27
C SER A 111 10.66 24.29 -2.77
N LEU A 112 9.34 24.12 -2.72
CA LEU A 112 8.67 22.86 -3.04
C LEU A 112 7.55 23.02 -4.07
N SER A 113 7.47 22.07 -4.99
CA SER A 113 6.25 21.75 -5.73
C SER A 113 5.76 20.36 -5.32
N LEU A 114 4.47 20.21 -5.00
CA LEU A 114 3.88 18.90 -4.77
C LEU A 114 3.15 18.44 -6.02
N VAL A 115 3.38 17.19 -6.41
CA VAL A 115 2.65 16.54 -7.49
C VAL A 115 1.97 15.28 -6.99
N ASP A 116 0.78 15.01 -7.52
CA ASP A 116 0.01 13.82 -7.18
C ASP A 116 -0.25 13.70 -5.67
N HIS A 117 -0.26 14.84 -4.95
CA HIS A 117 -0.73 15.06 -3.59
C HIS A 117 -0.82 16.55 -3.29
N ASN A 118 -1.72 16.92 -2.38
CA ASN A 118 -1.91 18.30 -1.98
C ASN A 118 -1.63 18.60 -0.50
N VAL A 119 -1.31 17.57 0.31
CA VAL A 119 -0.99 17.71 1.74
C VAL A 119 0.27 16.93 2.07
N LEU A 120 1.25 17.60 2.68
CA LEU A 120 2.47 16.96 3.17
C LEU A 120 2.17 16.00 4.33
N PRO A 121 2.91 14.88 4.47
CA PRO A 121 2.79 13.99 5.62
C PRO A 121 3.16 14.73 6.92
N SER A 122 2.72 14.20 8.05
CA SER A 122 2.90 14.85 9.37
C SER A 122 4.36 15.19 9.70
N GLY A 123 5.31 14.35 9.29
CA GLY A 123 6.75 14.61 9.48
C GLY A 123 7.29 15.80 8.69
N ASP A 124 6.58 16.24 7.65
CA ASP A 124 7.00 17.31 6.74
C ASP A 124 6.10 18.56 6.84
N VAL A 125 5.20 18.63 7.81
CA VAL A 125 4.24 19.75 7.98
C VAL A 125 4.91 21.13 8.05
N VAL A 126 6.13 21.20 8.59
CA VAL A 126 6.91 22.45 8.70
C VAL A 126 7.36 22.98 7.34
N LEU A 127 7.39 22.13 6.32
CA LEU A 127 7.79 22.50 4.96
C LEU A 127 6.64 23.12 4.15
N GLU A 128 5.40 23.11 4.67
CA GLU A 128 4.22 23.66 3.96
C GLU A 128 4.40 25.14 3.59
N GLU A 129 5.13 25.91 4.40
CA GLU A 129 5.37 27.34 4.14
C GLU A 129 6.25 27.60 2.91
N VAL A 130 7.06 26.62 2.49
CA VAL A 130 7.91 26.72 1.30
C VAL A 130 7.33 26.01 0.07
N VAL A 131 6.08 25.52 0.16
CA VAL A 131 5.34 24.98 -1.00
C VAL A 131 4.83 26.12 -1.86
N THR A 132 5.31 26.20 -3.11
CA THR A 132 4.98 27.26 -4.07
C THR A 132 4.06 26.81 -5.19
N GLU A 133 3.98 25.51 -5.47
CA GLU A 133 3.06 24.96 -6.47
C GLU A 133 2.52 23.58 -6.03
N VAL A 134 1.25 23.31 -6.34
CA VAL A 134 0.64 21.99 -6.19
C VAL A 134 -0.14 21.64 -7.46
N ILE A 135 0.13 20.44 -7.98
CA ILE A 135 -0.62 19.82 -9.08
C ILE A 135 -1.11 18.48 -8.57
N ASP A 136 -2.42 18.33 -8.40
CA ASP A 136 -2.99 17.10 -7.84
C ASP A 136 -4.33 16.79 -8.52
N HIS A 137 -4.71 15.52 -8.56
CA HIS A 137 -5.96 15.08 -9.16
C HIS A 137 -7.01 14.62 -8.14
N ARG A 138 -6.72 14.84 -6.85
CA ARG A 138 -7.56 14.46 -5.72
C ARG A 138 -8.35 15.65 -5.16
N PRO A 139 -9.41 15.40 -4.36
CA PRO A 139 -10.08 16.45 -3.61
C PRO A 139 -9.07 17.27 -2.79
N LEU A 140 -9.22 18.59 -2.81
CA LEU A 140 -8.37 19.49 -2.05
C LEU A 140 -8.67 19.37 -0.55
N GLU A 141 -7.68 18.96 0.21
CA GLU A 141 -7.70 18.88 1.68
C GLU A 141 -6.83 19.97 2.32
N ARG A 142 -5.96 20.61 1.52
CA ARG A 142 -5.04 21.64 1.97
C ARG A 142 -5.71 22.96 2.36
N ARG A 143 -5.02 23.71 3.21
CA ARG A 143 -5.38 25.10 3.52
C ARG A 143 -4.97 26.02 2.37
N CYS A 144 -5.73 27.11 2.20
CA CYS A 144 -5.42 28.12 1.21
C CYS A 144 -4.13 28.88 1.60
N ASN A 145 -3.16 28.91 0.69
CA ASN A 145 -1.93 29.69 0.80
C ASN A 145 -1.78 30.57 -0.45
N PRO A 146 -1.90 31.91 -0.34
CA PRO A 146 -1.78 32.81 -1.50
C PRO A 146 -0.43 32.76 -2.21
N ALA A 147 0.63 32.31 -1.53
CA ALA A 147 1.96 32.14 -2.12
C ALA A 147 2.10 30.83 -2.92
N CYS A 148 1.11 29.94 -2.87
CA CYS A 148 1.12 28.67 -3.57
C CYS A 148 0.13 28.67 -4.74
N SER A 149 0.62 28.41 -5.95
CA SER A 149 -0.23 28.08 -7.08
C SER A 149 -0.84 26.69 -6.89
N VAL A 150 -2.13 26.50 -7.16
CA VAL A 150 -2.80 25.21 -6.99
C VAL A 150 -3.59 24.89 -8.26
N THR A 151 -3.24 23.76 -8.88
CA THR A 151 -3.99 23.14 -9.97
C THR A 151 -4.53 21.83 -9.45
N ALA A 152 -5.83 21.78 -9.16
CA ALA A 152 -6.48 20.55 -8.71
C ALA A 152 -7.78 20.29 -9.47
N GLU A 153 -7.82 19.16 -10.17
CA GLU A 153 -8.96 18.74 -10.98
C GLU A 153 -9.13 17.23 -10.86
N LEU A 154 -10.37 16.76 -10.71
CA LEU A 154 -10.67 15.33 -10.63
C LEU A 154 -10.51 14.67 -12.02
N VAL A 155 -9.29 14.27 -12.33
CA VAL A 155 -8.90 13.50 -13.53
C VAL A 155 -8.35 12.13 -13.13
N GLY A 156 -8.18 11.23 -14.09
CA GLY A 156 -7.72 9.87 -13.82
C GLY A 156 -6.26 9.79 -13.38
N SER A 157 -5.41 10.74 -13.81
CA SER A 157 -3.99 10.79 -13.48
C SER A 157 -3.48 12.24 -13.32
N CYS A 158 -2.64 12.49 -12.32
CA CYS A 158 -1.89 13.74 -12.17
C CYS A 158 -1.00 14.03 -13.40
N ALA A 159 -0.43 13.01 -14.04
CA ALA A 159 0.34 13.15 -15.26
C ALA A 159 -0.47 13.81 -16.41
N THR A 160 -1.80 13.71 -16.41
CA THR A 160 -2.68 14.46 -17.33
C THR A 160 -2.53 15.97 -17.13
N LEU A 161 -2.53 16.43 -15.88
CA LEU A 161 -2.39 17.86 -15.54
C LEU A 161 -0.96 18.37 -15.82
N VAL A 162 0.05 17.53 -15.58
CA VAL A 162 1.44 17.84 -15.96
C VAL A 162 1.57 17.95 -17.48
N THR A 163 0.95 17.03 -18.24
CA THR A 163 0.92 17.07 -19.71
C THR A 163 0.28 18.36 -20.22
N GLU A 164 -0.86 18.74 -19.64
CA GLU A 164 -1.54 20.00 -19.95
C GLU A 164 -0.64 21.21 -19.73
N LYS A 165 -0.01 21.30 -18.56
CA LYS A 165 0.88 22.42 -18.22
C LYS A 165 2.01 22.57 -19.24
N ILE A 166 2.61 21.45 -19.66
CA ILE A 166 3.69 21.44 -20.64
C ILE A 166 3.20 21.89 -22.01
N LEU A 167 2.08 21.35 -22.49
CA LEU A 167 1.54 21.67 -23.81
C LEU A 167 1.10 23.14 -23.92
N LYS A 168 0.59 23.72 -22.83
CA LYS A 168 0.22 25.15 -22.77
C LYS A 168 1.42 26.09 -22.61
N GLY A 169 2.48 25.64 -21.92
CA GLY A 169 3.63 26.48 -21.57
C GLY A 169 4.80 26.37 -22.54
N ALA A 170 5.39 25.18 -22.64
CA ALA A 170 6.60 24.93 -23.41
C ALA A 170 6.51 23.57 -24.14
N PRO A 171 5.61 23.42 -25.12
CA PRO A 171 5.38 22.16 -25.82
C PRO A 171 6.65 21.58 -26.46
N GLN A 172 7.65 22.40 -26.78
CA GLN A 172 8.93 21.99 -27.36
C GLN A 172 9.81 21.12 -26.46
N ILE A 173 9.54 21.06 -25.14
CA ILE A 173 10.30 20.22 -24.21
C ILE A 173 9.91 18.74 -24.29
N LEU A 174 8.77 18.43 -24.91
CA LEU A 174 8.34 17.06 -25.14
C LEU A 174 9.17 16.46 -26.27
N ASP A 175 9.89 15.39 -25.95
CA ASP A 175 10.41 14.41 -26.89
C ASP A 175 9.70 13.07 -26.71
N THR A 176 10.03 12.07 -27.53
CA THR A 176 9.40 10.75 -27.45
C THR A 176 9.58 10.09 -26.08
N GLN A 177 10.69 10.33 -25.37
CA GLN A 177 10.94 9.73 -24.05
C GLN A 177 10.06 10.37 -22.97
N VAL A 178 9.97 11.70 -22.93
CA VAL A 178 9.09 12.44 -22.02
C VAL A 178 7.62 12.14 -22.31
N ALA A 179 7.25 12.08 -23.59
CA ALA A 179 5.90 11.72 -24.01
C ALA A 179 5.55 10.28 -23.62
N SER A 180 6.50 9.35 -23.72
CA SER A 180 6.30 7.96 -23.28
C SER A 180 6.05 7.90 -21.77
N LEU A 181 6.84 8.63 -20.96
CA LEU A 181 6.65 8.70 -19.51
C LEU A 181 5.21 9.13 -19.16
N LEU A 182 4.78 10.27 -19.69
CA LEU A 182 3.45 10.83 -19.47
C LEU A 182 2.35 9.89 -19.98
N HIS A 183 2.48 9.36 -21.20
CA HIS A 183 1.53 8.43 -21.79
C HIS A 183 1.35 7.18 -20.94
N GLY A 184 2.46 6.56 -20.50
CA GLY A 184 2.42 5.35 -19.69
C GLY A 184 1.75 5.54 -18.33
N ALA A 185 2.02 6.65 -17.64
CA ALA A 185 1.37 6.98 -16.38
C ALA A 185 -0.16 7.15 -16.57
N ILE A 186 -0.57 7.98 -17.53
CA ILE A 186 -2.00 8.25 -17.77
C ILE A 186 -2.72 6.97 -18.20
N VAL A 187 -2.12 6.18 -19.09
CA VAL A 187 -2.68 4.90 -19.58
C VAL A 187 -2.83 3.87 -18.46
N LEU A 188 -1.85 3.75 -17.56
CA LEU A 188 -1.93 2.82 -16.44
C LEU A 188 -3.04 3.22 -15.46
N ASP A 189 -3.08 4.47 -15.05
CA ASP A 189 -4.01 4.93 -14.01
C ASP A 189 -5.46 5.04 -14.49
N CYS A 190 -5.64 5.40 -15.76
CA CYS A 190 -6.94 5.39 -16.42
C CYS A 190 -7.37 4.00 -16.92
N VAL A 191 -6.63 2.93 -16.59
CA VAL A 191 -6.96 1.54 -16.95
C VAL A 191 -7.20 1.37 -18.45
N ASN A 192 -6.21 1.77 -19.26
CA ASN A 192 -6.29 1.76 -20.73
C ASN A 192 -7.45 2.61 -21.30
N MET A 193 -7.80 3.71 -20.62
CA MET A 193 -8.94 4.56 -20.95
C MET A 193 -10.30 3.84 -20.90
N ALA A 194 -10.44 2.76 -20.12
CA ALA A 194 -11.68 1.99 -20.02
C ALA A 194 -12.74 2.72 -19.16
N PRO A 195 -13.84 3.25 -19.73
CA PRO A 195 -14.85 3.99 -18.96
C PRO A 195 -15.52 3.15 -17.88
N GLU A 196 -15.68 1.84 -18.11
CA GLU A 196 -16.23 0.88 -17.15
C GLU A 196 -15.39 0.72 -15.87
N ALA A 197 -14.12 1.12 -15.90
CA ALA A 197 -13.27 1.18 -14.71
C ALA A 197 -13.55 2.43 -13.85
N GLY A 198 -14.34 3.40 -14.33
CA GLY A 198 -14.76 4.58 -13.56
C GLY A 198 -13.63 5.53 -13.16
N LYS A 199 -12.43 5.39 -13.73
CA LYS A 199 -11.25 6.22 -13.44
C LYS A 199 -10.96 7.28 -14.51
N VAL A 200 -11.14 6.93 -15.78
CA VAL A 200 -10.81 7.81 -16.91
C VAL A 200 -11.80 8.97 -17.01
N THR A 201 -11.28 10.15 -17.36
CA THR A 201 -12.09 11.33 -17.69
C THR A 201 -11.89 11.76 -19.16
N PRO A 202 -12.77 12.61 -19.71
CA PRO A 202 -12.59 13.15 -21.05
C PRO A 202 -11.24 13.86 -21.24
N LYS A 203 -10.75 14.53 -20.19
CA LYS A 203 -9.47 15.26 -20.22
C LYS A 203 -8.28 14.30 -20.33
N ASP A 204 -8.30 13.17 -19.63
CA ASP A 204 -7.27 12.14 -19.79
C ASP A 204 -7.22 11.61 -21.22
N SER A 205 -8.40 11.31 -21.79
CA SER A 205 -8.51 10.83 -23.17
C SER A 205 -8.03 11.86 -24.19
N GLU A 206 -8.32 13.13 -23.98
CA GLU A 206 -7.86 14.25 -24.80
C GLU A 206 -6.33 14.36 -24.77
N TYR A 207 -5.72 14.41 -23.59
CA TYR A 207 -4.28 14.62 -23.48
C TYR A 207 -3.45 13.40 -23.93
N VAL A 208 -3.95 12.18 -23.72
CA VAL A 208 -3.34 10.98 -24.31
C VAL A 208 -3.40 11.04 -25.83
N ALA A 209 -4.54 11.40 -26.43
CA ALA A 209 -4.65 11.54 -27.88
C ALA A 209 -3.74 12.65 -28.43
N LEU A 210 -3.55 13.76 -27.71
CA LEU A 210 -2.62 14.82 -28.10
C LEU A 210 -1.17 14.32 -28.11
N LEU A 211 -0.75 13.55 -27.10
CA LEU A 211 0.58 12.92 -27.09
C LEU A 211 0.77 11.98 -28.29
N GLU A 212 -0.19 11.10 -28.54
CA GLU A 212 -0.16 10.13 -29.65
C GLU A 212 -0.13 10.82 -31.02
N SER A 213 -0.92 11.88 -31.20
CA SER A 213 -0.94 12.63 -32.46
C SER A 213 0.39 13.32 -32.78
N ARG A 214 1.16 13.65 -31.75
CA ARG A 214 2.43 14.37 -31.87
C ARG A 214 3.63 13.44 -31.94
N PHE A 215 3.54 12.27 -31.32
CA PHE A 215 4.61 11.28 -31.24
C PHE A 215 4.10 9.93 -31.76
N LEU A 216 4.14 9.77 -33.09
CA LEU A 216 3.60 8.60 -33.80
C LEU A 216 4.31 7.28 -33.46
N ASP A 217 5.53 7.36 -32.91
CA ASP A 217 6.31 6.21 -32.47
C ASP A 217 5.96 5.76 -31.04
N LEU A 218 4.99 6.39 -30.38
CA LEU A 218 4.51 5.93 -29.08
C LEU A 218 3.87 4.54 -29.20
N PRO A 219 4.11 3.65 -28.21
CA PRO A 219 3.46 2.35 -28.16
C PRO A 219 1.93 2.49 -28.03
N GLU A 220 1.20 1.52 -28.59
CA GLU A 220 -0.25 1.45 -28.45
C GLU A 220 -0.67 1.37 -26.97
N ARG A 221 -1.77 2.05 -26.62
CA ARG A 221 -2.29 2.12 -25.24
C ARG A 221 -2.40 0.74 -24.59
N SER A 222 -2.97 -0.24 -25.30
CA SER A 222 -3.14 -1.60 -24.78
C SER A 222 -1.79 -2.28 -24.49
N ALA A 223 -0.81 -2.14 -25.38
CA ALA A 223 0.52 -2.71 -25.16
C ALA A 223 1.25 -2.06 -23.98
N THR A 224 1.15 -0.73 -23.86
CA THR A 224 1.66 0.03 -22.72
C THR A 224 0.99 -0.40 -21.41
N PHE A 225 -0.34 -0.46 -21.41
CA PHE A 225 -1.12 -0.88 -20.25
C PHE A 225 -0.77 -2.30 -19.81
N GLU A 226 -0.80 -3.27 -20.73
CA GLU A 226 -0.53 -4.67 -20.41
C GLU A 226 0.89 -4.89 -19.88
N SER A 227 1.89 -4.24 -20.48
CA SER A 227 3.29 -4.38 -20.03
C SER A 227 3.50 -3.78 -18.62
N LEU A 228 2.98 -2.58 -18.36
CA LEU A 228 3.03 -1.95 -17.04
C LEU A 228 2.22 -2.72 -16.00
N GLN A 229 1.02 -3.17 -16.37
CA GLN A 229 0.13 -3.93 -15.49
C GLN A 229 0.75 -5.29 -15.12
N LYS A 230 1.42 -5.95 -16.08
CA LYS A 230 2.21 -7.16 -15.83
C LYS A 230 3.38 -6.87 -14.90
N ALA A 231 4.16 -5.82 -15.17
CA ALA A 231 5.30 -5.44 -14.34
C ALA A 231 4.90 -5.10 -12.90
N LYS A 232 3.73 -4.49 -12.69
CA LYS A 232 3.18 -4.17 -11.36
C LYS A 232 3.02 -5.40 -10.46
N PHE A 233 2.67 -6.54 -11.05
CA PHE A 233 2.50 -7.81 -10.34
C PHE A 233 3.69 -8.77 -10.49
N ASP A 234 4.66 -8.44 -11.35
CA ASP A 234 5.87 -9.23 -11.51
C ASP A 234 6.79 -9.05 -10.31
N VAL A 235 6.83 -10.09 -9.49
CA VAL A 235 7.68 -10.16 -8.30
C VAL A 235 8.91 -11.05 -8.51
N SER A 236 9.16 -11.53 -9.73
CA SER A 236 10.25 -12.48 -10.03
C SER A 236 11.64 -11.94 -9.69
N GLY A 237 11.84 -10.63 -9.82
CA GLY A 237 13.09 -9.94 -9.44
C GLY A 237 13.25 -9.63 -7.95
N LEU A 238 12.23 -9.93 -7.12
CA LEU A 238 12.25 -9.59 -5.70
C LEU A 238 12.79 -10.74 -4.82
N THR A 239 13.53 -10.36 -3.79
CA THR A 239 13.85 -11.24 -2.65
C THR A 239 12.57 -11.59 -1.89
N THR A 240 12.61 -12.65 -1.07
CA THR A 240 11.46 -13.04 -0.23
C THR A 240 11.05 -11.90 0.70
N GLU A 241 12.01 -11.24 1.36
CA GLU A 241 11.75 -10.06 2.19
C GLU A 241 11.02 -8.96 1.40
N GLN A 242 11.51 -8.63 0.20
CA GLN A 242 10.88 -7.60 -0.63
C GLN A 242 9.47 -7.98 -1.06
N MET A 243 9.22 -9.24 -1.43
CA MET A 243 7.87 -9.72 -1.73
C MET A 243 6.91 -9.51 -0.56
N LEU A 244 7.36 -9.84 0.66
CA LEU A 244 6.57 -9.70 1.89
C LEU A 244 6.32 -8.24 2.28
N ARG A 245 7.20 -7.32 1.86
CA ARG A 245 7.06 -5.88 2.14
C ARG A 245 6.20 -5.15 1.12
N LYS A 246 6.17 -5.64 -0.13
CA LYS A 246 5.51 -4.95 -1.26
C LYS A 246 4.07 -4.55 -0.96
N ASP A 247 3.29 -5.44 -0.36
CA ASP A 247 1.92 -5.14 0.07
C ASP A 247 1.65 -5.66 1.50
N LEU A 248 2.35 -5.07 2.46
CA LEU A 248 2.28 -5.41 3.88
C LEU A 248 1.29 -4.53 4.64
N LYS A 249 0.55 -5.13 5.57
CA LYS A 249 -0.17 -4.42 6.64
C LYS A 249 0.19 -5.03 7.98
N VAL A 250 0.39 -4.18 8.98
CA VAL A 250 0.69 -4.59 10.35
C VAL A 250 -0.49 -4.24 11.26
N LEU A 251 -0.81 -5.16 12.18
CA LEU A 251 -1.74 -4.99 13.27
C LEU A 251 -0.99 -5.22 14.57
N SER A 252 -1.00 -4.22 15.45
CA SER A 252 -0.39 -4.31 16.77
C SER A 252 -1.48 -4.40 17.84
N GLY A 253 -1.40 -5.43 18.68
CA GLY A 253 -2.11 -5.53 19.96
C GLY A 253 -1.20 -5.15 21.13
N GLU A 254 -1.63 -5.41 22.36
CA GLU A 254 -0.85 -5.09 23.58
C GLU A 254 0.49 -5.85 23.61
N ASP A 255 0.48 -7.16 23.33
CA ASP A 255 1.67 -8.03 23.41
C ASP A 255 2.03 -8.72 22.07
N ILE A 256 1.24 -8.50 21.00
CA ILE A 256 1.33 -9.29 19.77
C ILE A 256 1.31 -8.38 18.55
N ASN A 257 2.33 -8.53 17.70
CA ASN A 257 2.39 -7.92 16.39
C ASN A 257 2.12 -8.94 15.29
N LEU A 258 1.03 -8.72 14.56
CA LEU A 258 0.63 -9.52 13.42
C LEU A 258 0.90 -8.77 12.12
N ALA A 259 1.59 -9.43 11.20
CA ALA A 259 1.81 -8.96 9.84
C ALA A 259 0.91 -9.73 8.87
N ILE A 260 0.34 -9.04 7.88
CA ILE A 260 -0.36 -9.64 6.75
C ILE A 260 0.13 -9.07 5.43
N SER A 261 0.73 -9.91 4.59
CA SER A 261 1.26 -9.55 3.27
C SER A 261 0.38 -10.13 2.17
N ALA A 262 0.09 -9.34 1.13
CA ALA A 262 -0.30 -9.90 -0.16
C ALA A 262 0.94 -10.26 -0.98
N VAL A 263 0.95 -11.42 -1.63
CA VAL A 263 2.07 -11.94 -2.42
C VAL A 263 1.53 -12.37 -3.79
N TYR A 264 2.20 -11.96 -4.86
CA TYR A 264 1.70 -12.07 -6.24
C TYR A 264 2.20 -13.33 -6.98
N ILE A 265 2.38 -14.42 -6.24
CA ILE A 265 2.67 -15.76 -6.75
C ILE A 265 1.88 -16.79 -5.94
N ASN A 266 1.69 -17.99 -6.48
CA ASN A 266 1.01 -19.08 -5.79
C ASN A 266 1.94 -19.81 -4.78
N LEU A 267 1.37 -20.64 -3.91
CA LEU A 267 2.09 -21.44 -2.93
C LEU A 267 3.07 -22.43 -3.58
N GLU A 268 2.71 -22.99 -4.73
CA GLU A 268 3.55 -23.90 -5.51
C GLU A 268 4.85 -23.24 -5.94
N ALA A 269 4.84 -21.94 -6.25
CA ALA A 269 6.04 -21.16 -6.55
C ALA A 269 6.70 -20.55 -5.29
N PHE A 270 5.90 -20.20 -4.28
CA PHE A 270 6.39 -19.54 -3.06
C PHE A 270 7.15 -20.52 -2.15
N LEU A 271 6.55 -21.67 -1.82
CA LEU A 271 7.11 -22.63 -0.85
C LEU A 271 8.49 -23.20 -1.24
N PRO A 272 8.79 -23.47 -2.52
CA PRO A 272 10.09 -23.97 -2.94
C PRO A 272 11.18 -22.89 -3.07
N ARG A 273 10.87 -21.61 -2.78
CA ARG A 273 11.88 -20.54 -2.87
C ARG A 273 13.08 -20.88 -1.98
N LYS A 274 14.26 -20.61 -2.53
CA LYS A 274 15.53 -20.80 -1.82
C LYS A 274 15.51 -20.03 -0.51
N ASP A 275 15.94 -20.67 0.57
CA ASP A 275 16.08 -20.09 1.90
C ASP A 275 14.78 -19.54 2.53
N LEU A 276 13.59 -19.87 1.98
CA LEU A 276 12.30 -19.32 2.41
C LEU A 276 12.09 -19.39 3.93
N HIS A 277 12.34 -20.55 4.55
CA HIS A 277 12.10 -20.72 5.99
C HIS A 277 12.99 -19.80 6.84
N GLN A 278 14.25 -19.63 6.43
CA GLN A 278 15.18 -18.72 7.08
C GLN A 278 14.80 -17.26 6.84
N ASP A 279 14.34 -16.93 5.63
CA ASP A 279 13.85 -15.59 5.28
C ASP A 279 12.62 -15.21 6.12
N LEU A 280 11.62 -16.09 6.23
CA LEU A 280 10.42 -15.86 7.05
C LEU A 280 10.78 -15.64 8.53
N ARG A 281 11.69 -16.45 9.05
CA ARG A 281 12.20 -16.31 10.43
C ARG A 281 12.89 -14.97 10.62
N THR A 282 13.82 -14.63 9.73
CA THR A 282 14.64 -13.41 9.81
C THR A 282 13.76 -12.17 9.68
N PHE A 283 12.80 -12.21 8.75
CA PHE A 283 11.83 -11.15 8.54
C PHE A 283 10.99 -10.88 9.79
N CYS A 284 10.39 -11.93 10.37
CA CYS A 284 9.58 -11.78 11.59
C CYS A 284 10.43 -11.30 12.78
N GLN A 285 11.65 -11.82 12.96
CA GLN A 285 12.56 -11.38 14.02
C GLN A 285 12.97 -9.92 13.87
N ARG A 286 13.36 -9.50 12.66
CA ARG A 286 13.86 -8.14 12.39
C ARG A 286 12.78 -7.08 12.58
N HIS A 287 11.53 -7.40 12.25
CA HIS A 287 10.41 -6.47 12.37
C HIS A 287 9.56 -6.67 13.63
N GLY A 288 9.94 -7.62 14.50
CA GLY A 288 9.23 -7.89 15.74
C GLY A 288 7.81 -8.42 15.55
N TYR A 289 7.59 -9.22 14.49
CA TYR A 289 6.29 -9.88 14.24
C TYR A 289 6.23 -11.25 14.91
N ASP A 290 5.18 -11.49 15.69
CA ASP A 290 4.90 -12.77 16.32
C ASP A 290 4.25 -13.75 15.34
N ILE A 291 3.51 -13.22 14.37
CA ILE A 291 2.81 -13.98 13.35
C ILE A 291 2.77 -13.25 12.02
N LEU A 292 2.96 -14.00 10.94
CA LEU A 292 2.89 -13.53 9.57
C LEU A 292 1.84 -14.34 8.79
N VAL A 293 0.82 -13.65 8.29
CA VAL A 293 -0.15 -14.17 7.34
C VAL A 293 0.27 -13.74 5.93
N THR A 294 0.51 -14.69 5.03
CA THR A 294 0.77 -14.39 3.62
C THR A 294 -0.43 -14.81 2.79
N MET A 295 -1.06 -13.85 2.13
CA MET A 295 -2.15 -14.07 1.20
C MET A 295 -1.63 -14.05 -0.23
N MET A 296 -1.70 -15.19 -0.89
CA MET A 296 -1.32 -15.33 -2.29
C MET A 296 -2.46 -14.87 -3.20
N ILE A 297 -2.13 -14.12 -4.25
CA ILE A 297 -3.01 -13.88 -5.39
C ILE A 297 -2.25 -14.26 -6.66
N ALA A 298 -2.86 -15.14 -7.44
CA ALA A 298 -2.34 -15.58 -8.72
C ALA A 298 -3.49 -15.71 -9.71
N PHE A 299 -3.16 -15.82 -11.00
CA PHE A 299 -4.13 -15.96 -12.07
C PHE A 299 -3.96 -17.33 -12.73
N ASN A 300 -5.07 -18.00 -13.03
CA ASN A 300 -5.05 -19.27 -13.76
C ASN A 300 -4.84 -19.03 -15.28
N GLU A 301 -4.82 -20.11 -16.07
CA GLU A 301 -4.66 -20.05 -17.54
C GLU A 301 -5.75 -19.22 -18.22
N SER A 302 -6.93 -19.11 -17.62
CA SER A 302 -8.06 -18.31 -18.09
C SER A 302 -8.04 -16.86 -17.56
N GLN A 303 -6.94 -16.42 -16.95
CA GLN A 303 -6.79 -15.11 -16.29
C GLN A 303 -7.79 -14.85 -15.14
N GLU A 304 -8.35 -15.90 -14.55
CA GLU A 304 -9.20 -15.77 -13.38
C GLU A 304 -8.33 -15.77 -12.10
N PRO A 305 -8.56 -14.83 -11.18
CA PRO A 305 -7.79 -14.77 -9.94
C PRO A 305 -8.20 -15.90 -9.00
N PHE A 306 -7.21 -16.57 -8.42
CA PHE A 306 -7.39 -17.47 -7.29
C PHE A 306 -6.53 -17.04 -6.11
N ARG A 307 -6.89 -17.52 -4.91
CA ARG A 307 -6.23 -17.15 -3.66
C ARG A 307 -5.80 -18.37 -2.89
N GLN A 308 -4.67 -18.23 -2.23
CA GLN A 308 -4.16 -19.16 -1.24
C GLN A 308 -3.69 -18.36 -0.03
N LEU A 309 -3.50 -19.03 1.10
CA LEU A 309 -3.15 -18.40 2.35
C LEU A 309 -2.12 -19.25 3.08
N ALA A 310 -1.14 -18.63 3.72
CA ALA A 310 -0.27 -19.31 4.67
C ALA A 310 -0.10 -18.48 5.94
N VAL A 311 0.08 -19.17 7.06
CA VAL A 311 0.24 -18.62 8.40
C VAL A 311 1.54 -19.15 8.99
N TYR A 312 2.49 -18.25 9.20
CA TYR A 312 3.80 -18.52 9.78
C TYR A 312 3.87 -17.96 11.20
N SER A 313 4.27 -18.79 12.16
CA SER A 313 4.71 -18.33 13.48
C SER A 313 5.57 -19.39 14.17
N ARG A 314 6.57 -18.91 14.93
CA ARG A 314 7.42 -19.76 15.77
C ARG A 314 6.70 -20.30 17.01
N ASP A 315 5.65 -19.62 17.47
CA ASP A 315 4.79 -20.14 18.55
C ASP A 315 3.60 -20.89 17.92
N GLU A 316 3.59 -22.20 18.12
CA GLU A 316 2.54 -23.09 17.61
C GLU A 316 1.15 -22.69 18.07
N ARG A 317 1.00 -22.19 19.30
CA ARG A 317 -0.32 -21.87 19.86
C ARG A 317 -0.87 -20.58 19.26
N ILE A 318 -0.01 -19.59 19.04
CA ILE A 318 -0.37 -18.35 18.31
C ILE A 318 -0.78 -18.72 16.88
N ARG A 319 0.01 -19.57 16.21
CA ARG A 319 -0.28 -20.05 14.85
C ARG A 319 -1.65 -20.74 14.79
N GLU A 320 -1.89 -21.71 15.66
CA GLU A 320 -3.15 -22.45 15.74
C GLU A 320 -4.35 -21.55 16.02
N SER A 321 -4.20 -20.57 16.91
CA SER A 321 -5.27 -19.62 17.23
C SER A 321 -5.66 -18.78 16.01
N VAL A 322 -4.68 -18.28 15.26
CA VAL A 322 -4.93 -17.52 14.02
C VAL A 322 -5.54 -18.42 12.95
N CYS A 323 -4.99 -19.62 12.74
CA CYS A 323 -5.54 -20.61 11.81
C CYS A 323 -7.01 -20.90 12.12
N ARG A 324 -7.34 -21.21 13.38
CA ARG A 324 -8.71 -21.51 13.80
C ARG A 324 -9.66 -20.32 13.61
N SER A 325 -9.20 -19.10 13.90
CA SER A 325 -9.99 -17.88 13.65
C SER A 325 -10.30 -17.68 12.16
N LEU A 326 -9.32 -17.93 11.28
CA LEU A 326 -9.50 -17.84 9.83
C LEU A 326 -10.40 -18.95 9.29
N GLU A 327 -10.27 -20.18 9.79
CA GLU A 327 -11.08 -21.34 9.41
C GLU A 327 -12.55 -21.19 9.85
N CYS A 328 -12.78 -20.66 11.05
CA CYS A 328 -14.13 -20.49 11.61
C CYS A 328 -14.79 -19.14 11.27
N SER A 329 -14.13 -18.28 10.47
CA SER A 329 -14.71 -17.00 10.09
C SER A 329 -16.01 -17.18 9.30
N GLY A 330 -17.10 -16.58 9.77
CA GLY A 330 -18.39 -16.58 9.07
C GLY A 330 -18.67 -15.32 8.26
N SER A 331 -17.85 -14.26 8.38
CA SER A 331 -18.08 -13.00 7.68
C SER A 331 -16.76 -12.25 7.38
N PRO A 332 -16.14 -12.48 6.20
CA PRO A 332 -16.54 -13.47 5.18
C PRO A 332 -16.18 -14.90 5.60
N GLU A 333 -16.93 -15.87 5.07
CA GLU A 333 -16.49 -17.27 5.05
C GLU A 333 -15.36 -17.42 4.03
N LEU A 334 -14.18 -17.86 4.48
CA LEU A 334 -12.98 -17.95 3.63
C LEU A 334 -12.91 -19.25 2.81
N GLN A 335 -13.64 -20.29 3.23
CA GLN A 335 -13.66 -21.62 2.61
C GLN A 335 -12.24 -22.20 2.47
N LEU A 336 -11.50 -22.22 3.58
CA LEU A 336 -10.12 -22.70 3.62
C LEU A 336 -10.07 -24.22 3.54
N SER A 337 -9.20 -24.73 2.67
CA SER A 337 -8.85 -26.17 2.62
C SER A 337 -7.34 -26.34 2.74
N PRO A 338 -6.85 -27.33 3.51
CA PRO A 338 -5.41 -27.48 3.76
C PRO A 338 -4.59 -27.63 2.47
N PHE A 339 -3.42 -26.99 2.45
CA PHE A 339 -2.41 -27.13 1.41
C PHE A 339 -1.10 -27.69 2.03
N PRO A 340 -0.41 -28.66 1.39
CA PRO A 340 0.83 -29.22 1.93
C PRO A 340 1.94 -28.17 2.10
N SER A 341 2.51 -28.10 3.30
CA SER A 341 3.69 -27.27 3.59
C SER A 341 4.87 -28.15 3.99
N PRO A 342 6.09 -27.89 3.49
CA PRO A 342 7.28 -28.61 3.93
C PRO A 342 7.79 -28.16 5.32
N TYR A 343 7.22 -27.09 5.89
CA TYR A 343 7.66 -26.52 7.16
C TYR A 343 6.57 -26.68 8.23
N SER A 344 6.94 -27.24 9.39
CA SER A 344 6.00 -27.51 10.50
C SER A 344 5.48 -26.25 11.18
N ASP A 345 6.19 -25.13 11.05
CA ASP A 345 5.81 -23.81 11.60
C ASP A 345 5.10 -22.90 10.60
N LEU A 346 4.70 -23.45 9.44
CA LEU A 346 3.95 -22.75 8.41
C LEU A 346 2.75 -23.60 7.97
N GLN A 347 1.55 -23.14 8.31
CA GLN A 347 0.30 -23.77 7.89
C GLN A 347 -0.19 -23.10 6.61
N ALA A 348 -0.56 -23.89 5.59
CA ALA A 348 -0.97 -23.37 4.28
C ALA A 348 -2.36 -23.87 3.87
N TYR A 349 -3.04 -23.10 3.02
CA TYR A 349 -4.41 -23.30 2.59
C TYR A 349 -4.65 -22.87 1.14
N ASN A 350 -5.52 -23.59 0.44
CA ASN A 350 -6.28 -23.00 -0.66
C ASN A 350 -7.47 -22.23 -0.09
N GLN A 351 -7.77 -21.06 -0.67
CA GLN A 351 -8.89 -20.22 -0.24
C GLN A 351 -10.00 -20.25 -1.29
N GLY A 352 -11.09 -20.97 -1.00
CA GLY A 352 -12.22 -21.13 -1.92
C GLY A 352 -12.95 -19.82 -2.22
N ASN A 353 -13.07 -18.94 -1.22
CA ASN A 353 -13.64 -17.61 -1.43
C ASN A 353 -12.60 -16.66 -2.03
N THR A 354 -12.50 -16.64 -3.36
CA THR A 354 -11.55 -15.80 -4.10
C THR A 354 -11.83 -14.29 -4.00
N PHE A 355 -13.02 -13.88 -3.57
CA PHE A 355 -13.37 -12.47 -3.35
C PHE A 355 -12.87 -11.91 -2.01
N ALA A 356 -12.57 -12.79 -1.04
CA ALA A 356 -12.05 -12.37 0.26
C ALA A 356 -10.56 -11.97 0.17
N SER A 357 -10.29 -10.72 -0.25
CA SER A 357 -8.95 -10.15 -0.31
C SER A 357 -8.38 -9.86 1.10
N ARG A 358 -7.11 -9.42 1.17
CA ARG A 358 -6.49 -8.93 2.41
C ARG A 358 -7.39 -7.96 3.18
N LYS A 359 -8.08 -7.05 2.49
CA LYS A 359 -8.99 -6.08 3.12
C LYS A 359 -10.17 -6.74 3.84
N LYS A 360 -10.60 -7.92 3.38
CA LYS A 360 -11.68 -8.70 3.99
C LYS A 360 -11.18 -9.66 5.07
N VAL A 361 -9.91 -10.08 5.00
CA VAL A 361 -9.26 -10.89 6.04
C VAL A 361 -8.79 -10.04 7.23
N LEU A 362 -8.37 -8.80 6.97
CA LEU A 362 -7.85 -7.88 8.00
C LEU A 362 -8.80 -7.71 9.21
N PRO A 363 -10.13 -7.53 9.04
CA PRO A 363 -11.05 -7.39 10.16
C PRO A 363 -11.13 -8.65 11.03
N ILE A 364 -11.03 -9.85 10.45
CA ILE A 364 -11.02 -11.12 11.18
C ILE A 364 -9.83 -11.14 12.14
N LEU A 365 -8.64 -10.83 11.61
CA LEU A 365 -7.39 -10.79 12.38
C LEU A 365 -7.40 -9.68 13.44
N LYS A 366 -7.98 -8.52 13.11
CA LYS A 366 -8.12 -7.41 14.05
C LYS A 366 -9.03 -7.79 15.22
N GLN A 367 -10.16 -8.45 14.94
CA GLN A 367 -11.08 -8.92 15.97
C GLN A 367 -10.41 -9.93 16.92
N LEU A 368 -9.62 -10.87 16.37
CA LEU A 368 -8.87 -11.83 17.16
C LEU A 368 -7.82 -11.16 18.07
N LEU A 369 -7.12 -10.13 17.59
CA LEU A 369 -6.19 -9.37 18.43
C LEU A 369 -6.92 -8.63 19.55
N SER A 370 -8.10 -8.06 19.27
CA SER A 370 -8.89 -7.33 20.25
C SER A 370 -9.63 -8.21 21.26
N SER A 371 -9.85 -9.50 20.99
CA SER A 371 -10.56 -10.39 21.93
C SER A 371 -9.70 -10.85 23.10
N GLY A 372 -8.38 -10.61 23.07
CA GLY A 372 -7.44 -11.06 24.11
C GLY A 372 -7.19 -12.58 24.11
N GLU A 373 -7.80 -13.33 23.20
CA GLU A 373 -7.65 -14.80 23.09
C GLU A 373 -6.19 -15.20 22.87
N LEU A 374 -5.47 -14.43 22.06
CA LEU A 374 -4.05 -14.66 21.80
C LEU A 374 -3.18 -14.33 23.04
N VAL A 375 -3.51 -13.27 23.79
CA VAL A 375 -2.79 -12.91 25.03
C VAL A 375 -3.01 -13.98 26.10
N ALA A 376 -4.24 -14.48 26.26
CA ALA A 376 -4.54 -15.58 27.16
C ALA A 376 -3.77 -16.87 26.79
N THR A 377 -3.56 -17.10 25.49
CA THR A 377 -2.75 -18.22 24.98
C THR A 377 -1.27 -18.08 25.35
N ILE A 378 -0.74 -16.84 25.34
CA ILE A 378 0.63 -16.55 25.79
C ILE A 378 0.75 -16.62 27.31
N GLN A 379 -0.18 -16.09 28.09
CA GLN A 379 -0.08 -16.07 29.56
C GLN A 379 -0.13 -17.47 30.20
N ARG A 380 -0.83 -18.44 29.60
CA ARG A 380 -0.77 -19.86 30.02
C ARG A 380 0.65 -20.45 29.95
N ARG A 381 1.55 -19.87 29.13
CA ARG A 381 2.99 -20.21 29.08
C ARG A 381 3.70 -19.99 30.42
N GLY A 382 3.30 -18.96 31.19
CA GLY A 382 3.94 -18.62 32.46
C GLY A 382 3.54 -19.55 33.61
N ALA A 383 2.34 -20.13 33.55
CA ALA A 383 1.81 -21.00 34.60
C ALA A 383 2.30 -22.46 34.47
N GLU A 384 2.46 -22.97 33.25
CA GLU A 384 2.85 -24.38 33.02
C GLU A 384 4.38 -24.59 32.97
N GLY A 385 5.18 -23.53 32.91
CA GLY A 385 6.66 -23.59 32.90
C GLY A 385 7.32 -23.80 34.26
N SER A 386 6.56 -24.03 35.35
CA SER A 386 7.06 -24.09 36.72
C SER A 386 6.62 -25.33 37.51
N ALA A 387 6.57 -26.50 36.87
CA ALA A 387 6.41 -27.78 37.57
C ALA A 387 7.65 -28.68 37.40
N PRO A 388 8.31 -29.12 38.48
CA PRO A 388 9.45 -30.02 38.38
C PRO A 388 8.98 -31.42 37.98
N GLN A 389 9.62 -32.00 36.96
CA GLN A 389 9.47 -33.41 36.60
C GLN A 389 9.88 -34.27 37.81
N LYS A 390 8.91 -35.02 38.36
CA LYS A 390 9.20 -36.19 39.19
C LYS A 390 8.95 -37.44 38.37
N GLU A 391 10.04 -38.13 38.04
CA GLU A 391 10.03 -39.52 37.63
C GLU A 391 9.39 -40.37 38.74
N GLY A 392 8.50 -41.28 38.34
CA GLY A 392 7.80 -42.17 39.24
C GLY A 392 7.07 -43.27 38.49
N HIS A 393 7.81 -44.29 38.08
CA HIS A 393 7.25 -45.57 37.68
C HIS A 393 6.45 -46.18 38.84
N THR A 394 5.17 -46.49 38.65
CA THR A 394 4.58 -47.77 39.11
C THR A 394 3.20 -48.02 38.49
N SER A 395 2.94 -49.31 38.34
CA SER A 395 1.89 -49.96 37.56
C SER A 395 0.57 -50.19 38.32
N CYS A 396 -0.50 -50.33 37.53
CA CYS A 396 -1.57 -51.33 37.65
C CYS A 396 -2.84 -51.06 38.49
N SER A 397 -3.96 -51.39 37.84
CA SER A 397 -5.23 -51.96 38.33
C SER A 397 -6.38 -51.05 38.79
N LEU A 398 -7.36 -50.95 37.89
CA LEU A 398 -8.80 -51.24 38.08
C LEU A 398 -9.34 -51.35 39.51
N ARG A 399 -10.36 -50.54 39.83
CA ARG A 399 -11.61 -50.96 40.48
C ARG A 399 -12.71 -49.91 40.36
N THR A 400 -13.93 -50.43 40.32
CA THR A 400 -15.22 -49.84 39.97
C THR A 400 -16.01 -49.29 41.17
N ALA A 401 -16.93 -48.37 40.84
CA ALA A 401 -18.27 -48.14 41.40
C ALA A 401 -18.44 -47.34 42.72
N GLY A 402 -19.42 -46.43 42.70
CA GLY A 402 -20.07 -45.88 43.89
C GLY A 402 -20.81 -44.57 43.67
N ASP A 403 -22.10 -44.66 43.31
CA ASP A 403 -23.10 -43.58 43.37
C ASP A 403 -23.15 -42.85 44.72
N GLN A 404 -23.43 -41.54 44.70
CA GLN A 404 -24.61 -40.91 45.34
C GLN A 404 -24.45 -39.38 45.44
N MET A 405 -25.35 -38.65 44.77
CA MET A 405 -25.87 -37.35 45.23
C MET A 405 -27.00 -37.61 46.23
N PRO A 406 -27.37 -36.64 47.09
CA PRO A 406 -28.47 -35.75 46.69
C PRO A 406 -28.42 -34.30 47.26
N GLU A 407 -29.11 -33.40 46.54
CA GLU A 407 -30.07 -32.37 47.01
C GLU A 407 -29.64 -31.25 47.97
N VAL A 408 -30.27 -30.07 48.05
CA VAL A 408 -31.13 -29.20 47.19
C VAL A 408 -31.15 -27.84 47.93
N CYS A 409 -31.39 -26.78 47.16
CA CYS A 409 -31.57 -25.37 47.53
C CYS A 409 -32.28 -25.02 48.84
N GLY A 410 -31.86 -23.89 49.42
CA GLY A 410 -32.66 -23.01 50.28
C GLY A 410 -31.96 -21.66 50.50
N PRO A 411 -32.59 -20.51 50.23
CA PRO A 411 -31.92 -19.21 50.03
C PRO A 411 -31.88 -18.36 51.31
N LEU A 412 -31.20 -17.22 51.28
CA LEU A 412 -31.65 -15.94 51.85
C LEU A 412 -30.62 -14.81 51.54
N GLN A 413 -31.16 -13.65 51.21
CA GLN A 413 -30.46 -12.43 50.81
C GLN A 413 -31.05 -11.30 51.66
N GLU A 414 -30.21 -10.58 52.41
CA GLU A 414 -30.45 -9.29 53.07
C GLU A 414 -29.13 -8.51 52.90
N ALA A 415 -29.01 -7.43 52.11
CA ALA A 415 -29.56 -6.07 52.21
C ALA A 415 -28.82 -5.17 53.23
N VAL A 416 -28.35 -4.01 52.70
CA VAL A 416 -27.97 -2.71 53.31
C VAL A 416 -26.77 -2.71 54.30
N ASP A 417 -25.90 -1.69 54.39
CA ASP A 417 -26.12 -0.25 54.34
C ASP A 417 -24.81 0.55 54.08
N LEU A 418 -25.00 1.83 53.80
CA LEU A 418 -24.08 2.93 53.49
C LEU A 418 -23.15 3.34 54.65
N THR A 419 -22.02 4.00 54.34
CA THR A 419 -21.63 5.31 54.91
C THR A 419 -20.43 5.92 54.15
N GLU A 420 -20.60 7.17 53.74
CA GLU A 420 -19.57 8.15 53.36
C GLU A 420 -18.76 8.58 54.60
N GLU A 421 -17.52 9.06 54.42
CA GLU A 421 -17.06 10.37 54.93
C GLU A 421 -15.61 10.68 54.52
N ASP A 422 -15.42 11.96 54.22
CA ASP A 422 -14.24 12.68 53.74
C ASP A 422 -13.05 12.72 54.73
N ASP A 423 -11.82 12.94 54.22
CA ASP A 423 -10.95 13.95 54.84
C ASP A 423 -9.90 14.53 53.88
N VAL A 424 -9.68 15.83 54.01
CA VAL A 424 -8.82 16.71 53.21
C VAL A 424 -7.63 17.16 54.07
N GLY A 425 -6.40 17.10 53.54
CA GLY A 425 -5.24 17.67 54.25
C GLY A 425 -3.97 17.83 53.42
N CYS A 426 -3.66 19.07 53.03
CA CYS A 426 -2.45 19.51 52.33
C CYS A 426 -1.18 19.47 53.20
N GLN A 427 0.02 19.31 52.59
CA GLN A 427 1.18 20.23 52.69
C GLN A 427 2.46 19.67 52.03
N GLY A 428 3.24 20.57 51.40
CA GLY A 428 4.72 20.53 51.49
C GLY A 428 5.54 20.47 50.20
N TYR A 429 6.06 21.62 49.77
CA TYR A 429 7.05 21.81 48.68
C TYR A 429 8.44 21.20 48.97
N ARG A 430 9.10 20.64 47.94
CA ARG A 430 10.56 20.68 47.77
C ARG A 430 10.97 20.57 46.29
N LYS A 431 11.86 21.47 45.84
CA LYS A 431 12.40 21.55 44.46
C LYS A 431 13.85 21.01 44.39
N GLN A 432 14.12 20.25 43.31
CA GLN A 432 15.35 20.02 42.51
C GLN A 432 16.55 19.20 43.09
N PRO A 433 17.45 18.60 42.25
CA PRO A 433 17.64 18.71 40.78
C PRO A 433 17.81 17.39 39.95
N ASP A 434 17.55 17.51 38.64
CA ASP A 434 18.11 16.85 37.43
C ASP A 434 18.72 15.43 37.44
N ASP A 435 18.09 14.51 36.69
CA ASP A 435 18.76 13.52 35.79
C ASP A 435 17.77 13.09 34.67
N PRO A 436 18.19 12.90 33.40
CA PRO A 436 17.32 12.92 32.23
C PRO A 436 16.98 11.51 31.73
N SER A 437 15.72 11.09 31.81
CA SER A 437 15.23 9.95 31.01
C SER A 437 13.73 9.74 31.21
N LEU A 438 12.88 10.54 30.58
CA LEU A 438 11.49 10.18 30.29
C LEU A 438 11.09 10.94 29.03
N ASP A 439 11.38 10.36 27.87
CA ASP A 439 10.67 10.74 26.65
C ASP A 439 9.20 10.34 26.87
N GLU A 440 8.36 11.36 27.01
CA GLU A 440 6.92 11.23 27.05
C GLU A 440 6.45 10.39 25.85
N GLU A 441 5.53 9.46 26.11
CA GLU A 441 4.79 8.70 25.10
C GLU A 441 4.16 9.66 24.09
N ILE A 442 4.87 9.91 23.00
CA ILE A 442 4.30 10.50 21.80
C ILE A 442 3.41 9.40 21.21
N LEU A 443 2.11 9.52 21.49
CA LEU A 443 1.04 8.84 20.77
C LEU A 443 1.22 9.17 19.28
N LEU A 444 1.88 8.26 18.55
CA LEU A 444 2.07 8.37 17.12
C LEU A 444 0.69 8.41 16.45
N PRO A 445 0.34 9.47 15.69
CA PRO A 445 -0.84 9.41 14.85
C PRO A 445 -0.64 8.30 13.82
N PRO A 446 -1.69 7.53 13.47
CA PRO A 446 -1.57 6.47 12.49
C PRO A 446 -1.04 7.05 11.17
N THR A 447 -0.05 6.37 10.59
CA THR A 447 0.44 6.59 9.22
C THR A 447 -0.72 6.89 8.28
N PRO A 448 -0.66 7.95 7.44
CA PRO A 448 -1.77 8.33 6.59
C PRO A 448 -2.26 7.13 5.78
N MET A 449 -3.55 6.87 5.93
CA MET A 449 -4.22 5.85 5.17
C MET A 449 -4.25 6.23 3.70
N ASN A 450 -3.95 5.27 2.82
CA ASN A 450 -4.60 5.24 1.51
C ASN A 450 -6.11 5.14 1.73
N SER A 451 -6.75 6.28 1.89
CA SER A 451 -8.18 6.41 2.15
C SER A 451 -8.91 6.57 0.82
N LEU A 452 -9.59 5.47 0.46
CA LEU A 452 -10.99 5.50 0.05
C LEU A 452 -11.31 6.26 -1.25
N VAL A 453 -11.17 5.54 -2.36
CA VAL A 453 -12.32 5.41 -3.26
C VAL A 453 -13.02 4.12 -2.87
N GLU A 454 -14.21 4.22 -2.26
CA GLU A 454 -15.15 3.10 -2.22
C GLU A 454 -15.49 2.71 -3.66
N GLY A 455 -15.26 1.45 -4.02
CA GLY A 455 -15.57 0.93 -5.36
C GLY A 455 -14.40 0.94 -6.34
N CYS A 456 -13.23 0.42 -5.95
CA CYS A 456 -12.23 0.04 -6.94
C CYS A 456 -12.82 -1.10 -7.81
N PRO A 457 -12.85 -0.99 -9.15
CA PRO A 457 -13.35 -2.07 -10.02
C PRO A 457 -12.62 -3.40 -9.84
N LEU A 458 -11.41 -3.36 -9.26
CA LEU A 458 -10.60 -4.52 -8.93
C LEU A 458 -11.10 -5.29 -7.69
N ASP A 459 -12.02 -4.73 -6.89
CA ASP A 459 -12.66 -5.47 -5.78
C ASP A 459 -13.57 -6.61 -6.30
N ARG A 460 -13.86 -6.66 -7.61
CA ARG A 460 -14.59 -7.74 -8.29
C ARG A 460 -13.70 -8.65 -9.18
N GLY A 461 -12.38 -8.48 -9.13
CA GLY A 461 -11.49 -9.06 -10.14
C GLY A 461 -11.53 -8.29 -11.47
N LEU A 462 -10.58 -8.58 -12.36
CA LEU A 462 -10.57 -8.00 -13.71
C LEU A 462 -11.90 -8.31 -14.42
N PRO A 463 -12.48 -7.36 -15.20
CA PRO A 463 -13.61 -7.66 -16.06
C PRO A 463 -13.26 -8.87 -16.93
N LYS A 464 -14.13 -9.89 -16.95
CA LYS A 464 -13.99 -11.05 -17.83
C LYS A 464 -14.13 -10.58 -19.29
N LEU A 465 -13.02 -10.24 -19.92
CA LEU A 465 -12.94 -9.97 -21.36
C LEU A 465 -12.80 -11.31 -22.09
N THR A 466 -13.86 -12.13 -22.09
CA THR A 466 -13.94 -13.29 -23.00
C THR A 466 -14.78 -12.93 -24.23
N ALA A 467 -14.40 -13.44 -25.40
CA ALA A 467 -15.16 -13.26 -26.65
C ALA A 467 -16.62 -13.74 -26.51
N GLU A 468 -16.88 -14.66 -25.58
CA GLU A 468 -18.20 -15.18 -25.24
C GLU A 468 -19.06 -14.14 -24.49
N ALA A 469 -18.48 -13.34 -23.59
CA ALA A 469 -19.18 -12.25 -22.90
C ALA A 469 -19.60 -11.10 -23.86
N PHE A 470 -18.85 -10.92 -24.96
CA PHE A 470 -19.21 -10.01 -26.05
C PHE A 470 -20.44 -10.50 -26.83
N LEU A 471 -20.49 -11.79 -27.15
CA LEU A 471 -21.62 -12.40 -27.88
C LEU A 471 -22.89 -12.46 -27.04
N GLU A 472 -22.77 -12.69 -25.74
CA GLU A 472 -23.91 -12.75 -24.82
C GLU A 472 -24.57 -11.37 -24.64
N LYS A 473 -23.76 -10.29 -24.55
CA LYS A 473 -24.28 -8.91 -24.52
C LYS A 473 -24.84 -8.45 -25.87
N LEU A 474 -24.25 -8.85 -26.99
CA LEU A 474 -24.80 -8.55 -28.33
C LEU A 474 -26.14 -9.25 -28.56
N ASN A 475 -26.31 -10.49 -28.05
CA ASN A 475 -27.57 -11.21 -28.12
C ASN A 475 -28.65 -10.65 -27.18
N GLN A 476 -28.25 -10.05 -26.05
CA GLN A 476 -29.21 -9.34 -25.18
C GLN A 476 -29.69 -8.02 -25.81
N ILE A 477 -28.84 -7.32 -26.57
CA ILE A 477 -29.21 -6.10 -27.28
C ILE A 477 -30.15 -6.38 -28.47
N THR A 478 -30.01 -7.52 -29.15
CA THR A 478 -30.90 -7.91 -30.27
C THR A 478 -32.27 -8.41 -29.82
N MET A 479 -32.43 -8.88 -28.56
CA MET A 479 -33.72 -9.33 -28.03
C MET A 479 -34.55 -8.22 -27.35
N THR A 480 -33.96 -7.06 -27.03
CA THR A 480 -34.68 -5.90 -26.48
C THR A 480 -35.08 -4.86 -27.54
N GLY A 481 -34.80 -5.12 -28.82
CA GLY A 481 -35.10 -4.21 -29.94
C GLY A 481 -36.32 -4.59 -30.79
N SER A 482 -37.10 -5.61 -30.42
CA SER A 482 -38.18 -6.15 -31.26
C SER A 482 -39.57 -6.11 -30.63
N ASP A 483 -39.86 -5.13 -29.77
CA ASP A 483 -41.23 -4.86 -29.27
C ASP A 483 -41.52 -3.35 -29.28
N ALA A 484 -41.54 -2.74 -30.46
CA ALA A 484 -42.13 -1.43 -30.68
C ALA A 484 -42.43 -1.16 -32.17
N SER A 485 -43.36 -1.92 -32.77
CA SER A 485 -44.03 -1.46 -33.99
C SER A 485 -45.35 -2.20 -34.21
N CYS A 486 -46.45 -1.65 -33.72
CA CYS A 486 -47.79 -1.81 -34.31
C CYS A 486 -48.79 -0.87 -33.62
N ALA A 487 -49.16 0.22 -34.30
CA ALA A 487 -50.52 0.81 -34.36
C ALA A 487 -50.43 2.32 -34.64
N GLY A 488 -51.02 2.77 -35.74
CA GLY A 488 -51.25 4.19 -36.01
C GLY A 488 -51.36 4.57 -37.48
N ASP A 489 -52.37 4.04 -38.18
CA ASP A 489 -53.02 4.73 -39.32
C ASP A 489 -53.40 6.15 -38.86
N GLY A 490 -53.11 7.24 -39.58
CA GLY A 490 -53.70 7.59 -40.87
C GLY A 490 -54.88 8.54 -40.64
N GLU A 491 -54.69 9.87 -40.86
CA GLU A 491 -55.60 10.80 -41.55
C GLU A 491 -55.22 12.27 -41.33
N LEU A 492 -55.05 12.95 -42.48
CA LEU A 492 -55.20 14.38 -42.85
C LEU A 492 -54.37 15.47 -42.15
#